data_AF-A0A2X3K7Q4-F1
#
_entry.id   AF-A0A2X3K7Q4-F1
#
_cell.length_a   1.000
_cell.length_b   1.000
_cell.length_c   1.000
_cell.angle_alpha   90.00
_cell.angle_beta   90.00
_cell.angle_gamma   90.00
#
_symmetry.space_group_name_H-M   'P 1'
#
loop_
_entity.id
_entity.type
_entity.pdbx_description
1 polymer ?
#
loop_
_entity_poly.entity_id
_entity_poly.type
_entity_poly.pdbx_seq_one_letter_code
_entity_poly.pdbx_strand_id
1 'polypeptide(L)' 'MFSKIEVNGEGRHPLYQKLIAAAPTAVAPEESGFYARMVSKGRAPLYPDDILWNFEKFLVGRDGWSSSVFPRI' A
#
# COMPACT_ATOMS: atom_id res chain seq x y z
N MET A 1 -0.80 25.19 4.43
CA MET A 1 0.35 24.42 4.95
C MET A 1 -0.06 22.95 4.93
N PHE A 2 0.78 22.02 4.43
CA PHE A 2 0.50 20.58 4.42
C PHE A 2 1.36 19.86 5.47
N SER A 3 0.89 18.71 5.98
CA SER A 3 1.58 17.88 6.99
C SER A 3 1.76 16.44 6.51
N LYS A 4 2.72 15.74 7.13
CA LYS A 4 2.88 14.30 6.95
C LYS A 4 1.70 13.59 7.60
N ILE A 5 1.16 12.57 6.93
CA ILE A 5 0.09 11.70 7.41
C ILE A 5 0.58 10.28 7.60
N GLU A 6 -0.09 9.53 8.46
CA GLU A 6 0.15 8.10 8.66
C GLU A 6 -0.63 7.27 7.65
N VAL A 7 0.01 6.22 7.12
CA VAL A 7 -0.55 5.35 6.09
C VAL A 7 -0.89 3.95 6.61
N ASN A 8 -0.32 3.55 7.74
CA ASN A 8 -0.55 2.29 8.45
C ASN A 8 -0.76 2.55 9.95
N GLY A 9 -1.25 1.55 10.68
CA GLY A 9 -1.48 1.63 12.13
C GLY A 9 -2.78 2.31 12.53
N GLU A 10 -2.99 2.50 13.84
CA GLU A 10 -4.23 3.05 14.41
C GLU A 10 -4.52 4.49 13.93
N GLY A 11 -3.48 5.27 13.64
CA GLY A 11 -3.57 6.63 13.11
C GLY A 11 -3.73 6.72 11.58
N ARG A 12 -3.95 5.59 10.87
CA ARG A 12 -4.08 5.57 9.41
C ARG A 12 -5.09 6.60 8.93
N HIS A 13 -4.63 7.50 8.07
CA HIS A 13 -5.44 8.60 7.58
C HIS A 13 -6.67 8.11 6.78
N PRO A 14 -7.85 8.75 6.89
CA PRO A 14 -9.08 8.31 6.20
C PRO A 14 -8.95 8.12 4.68
N LEU A 15 -8.09 8.91 4.02
CA LEU A 15 -7.77 8.71 2.61
C LEU A 15 -7.18 7.31 2.34
N TYR A 16 -6.20 6.88 3.12
CA TYR A 16 -5.57 5.57 2.96
C TYR A 16 -6.51 4.44 3.34
N GLN A 17 -7.40 4.64 4.33
CA GLN A 17 -8.46 3.67 4.63
C GLN A 17 -9.34 3.41 3.38
N LYS A 18 -9.77 4.48 2.68
CA LYS A 18 -10.60 4.35 1.47
C LYS A 18 -9.85 3.72 0.30
N LEU A 19 -8.59 4.11 0.10
CA LEU A 19 -7.75 3.59 -0.98
C LEU A 19 -7.47 2.08 -0.80
N ILE A 20 -7.11 1.67 0.41
CA ILE A 20 -6.89 0.26 0.75
C ILE A 20 -8.19 -0.54 0.65
N ALA A 21 -9.31 -0.01 1.13
CA ALA A 21 -10.61 -0.68 1.00
C ALA A 21 -11.03 -0.89 -0.46
N ALA A 22 -10.70 0.05 -1.35
CA ALA A 22 -11.01 -0.05 -2.78
C ALA A 22 -10.08 -1.04 -3.51
N ALA A 23 -8.83 -1.16 -3.09
CA ALA A 23 -7.85 -2.05 -3.69
C ALA A 23 -6.97 -2.71 -2.60
N PRO A 24 -7.48 -3.76 -1.93
CA PRO A 24 -6.85 -4.33 -0.72
C PRO A 24 -5.62 -5.20 -1.01
N THR A 25 -5.35 -5.50 -2.29
CA THR A 25 -4.23 -6.36 -2.70
C THR A 25 -3.40 -5.67 -3.76
N ALA A 26 -2.10 -5.56 -3.50
CA ALA A 26 -1.16 -5.01 -4.46
C ALA A 26 -0.85 -6.00 -5.60
N VAL A 27 -0.81 -5.48 -6.82
CA VAL A 27 -0.41 -6.21 -8.02
C VAL A 27 1.11 -6.32 -8.04
N ALA A 28 1.65 -7.42 -7.52
CA ALA A 28 3.09 -7.67 -7.57
C ALA A 28 3.53 -8.22 -8.93
N PRO A 29 4.67 -7.77 -9.49
CA PRO A 29 5.32 -8.46 -10.60
C PRO A 29 5.63 -9.92 -10.23
N GLU A 30 5.43 -10.86 -11.16
CA GLU A 30 5.60 -12.32 -10.95
C GLU A 30 6.96 -12.72 -10.35
N GLU A 31 7.99 -11.87 -10.45
CA GLU A 31 9.34 -12.15 -9.94
C GLU A 31 9.93 -11.07 -9.02
N SER A 32 9.11 -10.21 -8.41
CA SER A 32 9.67 -9.08 -7.63
C SER A 32 10.57 -9.52 -6.45
N GLY A 33 10.29 -10.69 -5.85
CA GLY A 33 10.96 -11.19 -4.64
C GLY A 33 10.91 -10.22 -3.45
N PHE A 34 10.15 -9.13 -3.57
CA PHE A 34 10.21 -7.98 -2.67
C PHE A 34 9.64 -8.34 -1.29
N TYR A 35 8.49 -8.99 -1.28
CA TYR A 35 7.84 -9.47 -0.06
C TYR A 35 8.77 -10.44 0.72
N ALA A 36 9.36 -11.43 0.03
CA ALA A 36 10.29 -12.37 0.66
C ALA A 36 11.52 -11.68 1.29
N ARG A 37 12.09 -10.67 0.61
CA ARG A 37 13.20 -9.85 1.14
C ARG A 37 12.79 -8.99 2.34
N MET A 38 11.53 -8.61 2.43
CA MET A 38 11.01 -7.81 3.54
C MET A 38 10.80 -8.69 4.79
N VAL A 39 10.21 -9.86 4.60
CA VAL A 39 10.02 -10.87 5.65
C VAL A 39 11.37 -11.32 6.21
N SER A 40 12.37 -11.58 5.34
CA SER A 40 13.71 -12.00 5.80
C SER A 40 14.45 -10.95 6.64
N LYS A 41 14.05 -9.68 6.53
CA LYS A 41 14.59 -8.56 7.33
C LYS A 41 13.75 -8.27 8.59
N GLY A 42 12.76 -9.10 8.92
CA GLY A 42 11.87 -8.90 10.06
C GLY A 42 10.97 -7.68 9.90
N ARG A 43 10.68 -7.26 8.67
CA ARG A 43 9.84 -6.08 8.37
C ARG A 43 8.49 -6.49 7.76
N ALA A 44 8.03 -7.71 7.98
CA ALA A 44 6.74 -8.13 7.46
C ALA A 44 5.63 -7.14 7.88
N PRO A 45 4.66 -6.83 7.00
CA PRO A 45 3.50 -6.02 7.38
C PRO A 45 2.75 -6.68 8.53
N LEU A 46 2.11 -5.87 9.38
CA LEU A 46 1.33 -6.39 10.51
C LEU A 46 -0.02 -6.92 10.02
N TYR A 47 -0.62 -6.23 9.06
CA TYR A 47 -1.86 -6.64 8.42
C TYR A 47 -1.66 -6.88 6.91
N PRO A 48 -2.41 -7.82 6.29
CA PRO A 48 -2.26 -8.14 4.87
C PRO A 48 -2.49 -6.96 3.91
N ASP A 49 -3.26 -5.96 4.35
CA ASP A 49 -3.64 -4.76 3.61
C ASP A 49 -2.77 -3.54 3.94
N ASP A 50 -1.74 -3.71 4.79
CA ASP A 50 -0.78 -2.65 5.08
C ASP A 50 0.03 -2.29 3.83
N ILE A 51 0.29 -0.99 3.68
CA ILE A 51 1.26 -0.48 2.70
C ILE A 51 2.62 -1.08 3.04
N LEU A 52 3.20 -1.85 2.13
CA LEU A 52 4.42 -2.60 2.38
C LEU A 52 5.61 -1.65 2.49
N TRP A 53 5.75 -0.71 1.56
CA TRP A 53 6.93 0.16 1.53
C TRP A 53 6.69 1.51 0.88
N ASN A 54 7.70 2.38 1.00
CA ASN A 54 7.77 3.62 0.24
C ASN A 54 7.61 3.35 -1.27
N PHE A 55 6.83 4.21 -1.92
CA PHE A 55 6.54 4.22 -3.36
C PHE A 55 5.55 3.17 -3.86
N GLU A 56 4.71 2.60 -2.99
CA GLU A 56 3.43 2.04 -3.42
C GLU A 56 2.53 3.12 -4.04
N LYS A 57 1.78 2.72 -5.07
CA LYS A 57 0.99 3.66 -5.88
C LYS A 57 -0.44 3.15 -6.00
N PHE A 58 -1.39 4.05 -5.78
CA PHE A 58 -2.80 3.82 -6.10
C PHE A 58 -3.11 4.46 -7.45
N LEU A 59 -3.66 3.68 -8.37
CA LEU A 59 -4.25 4.23 -9.59
C LEU A 59 -5.72 4.54 -9.30
N VAL A 60 -6.11 5.81 -9.49
CA VAL A 60 -7.48 6.30 -9.28
C VAL A 60 -8.03 6.74 -10.63
N GLY A 61 -9.17 6.17 -11.03
CA GLY A 61 -9.89 6.50 -12.25
C GLY A 61 -10.51 7.89 -12.19
N ARG A 62 -10.94 8.40 -13.35
CA ARG A 62 -11.60 9.72 -13.45
C ARG A 62 -12.92 9.77 -12.66
N ASP A 63 -13.56 8.63 -12.47
CA ASP A 63 -14.76 8.43 -11.65
C ASP A 63 -14.48 8.42 -10.14
N GLY A 64 -13.21 8.53 -9.73
CA GLY A 64 -12.79 8.55 -8.33
C GLY A 64 -12.60 7.18 -7.71
N TRP A 65 -12.78 6.09 -8.47
CA TRP A 65 -12.58 4.73 -7.97
C TRP A 65 -11.12 4.29 -8.15
N SER A 66 -10.54 3.67 -7.13
CA SER A 66 -9.22 3.06 -7.25
C SER A 66 -9.34 1.66 -7.82
N SER A 67 -8.59 1.36 -8.88
CA SER A 67 -8.67 0.06 -9.56
C SER A 67 -7.49 -0.86 -9.25
N SER A 68 -6.36 -0.33 -8.76
CA SER A 68 -5.15 -1.13 -8.53
C SER A 68 -4.16 -0.43 -7.58
N VAL A 69 -3.45 -1.24 -6.79
CA VAL A 69 -2.25 -0.83 -6.05
C VAL A 69 -1.04 -1.48 -6.69
N PHE A 70 0.03 -0.71 -6.92
CA PHE A 70 1.27 -1.19 -7.49
C PHE A 70 2.41 -1.06 -6.46
N PRO A 71 3.11 -2.15 -6.13
CA PRO A 71 4.25 -2.12 -5.25
C PRO A 71 5.44 -1.43 -5.92
N ARG A 72 6.47 -1.16 -5.11
CA ARG A 72 7.77 -0.74 -5.61
C ARG A 72 8.39 -1.88 -6.43
N ILE A 73 8.82 -1.56 -7.65
CA ILE A 73 9.76 -2.34 -8.47
C ILE A 73 11.17 -2.36 -7.87
#